data_AF-A0A0C9V479-F1
#
_entry.id   AF-A0A0C9V479-F1
#
_cell.length_a   1.000
_cell.length_b   1.000
_cell.length_c   1.000
_cell.angle_alpha   90.00
_cell.angle_beta   90.00
_cell.angle_gamma   90.00
#
_symmetry.space_group_name_H-M   'P 1'
#
loop_
_entity.id
_entity.type
_entity.pdbx_description
1 polymer ?
#
loop_
_entity_poly.entity_id
_entity_poly.type
_entity_poly.pdbx_seq_one_letter_code
_entity_poly.pdbx_strand_id
1 'polypeptide(L)'
;IKAAGSSLLDQIGPVILLSHSQSGPFGWVIADARPSKIKAIVSIEPIGPPFQNAGTLGTAAARPWGVTETPLAYSPPALTPESILRTIVESVPSLNYTCWQPIEPARKLINLAHIPVLMITSESGEHSNYDGCTARYLAQAGVPIQHLRLEDVGIHGNGHMMFMEKNSAEIVQEVVEPWIFAQSKA
;
A
#
# COMPACT_ATOMS: atom_id res chain seq x y z
N ILE A 1 -1.38 12.69 11.01
CA ILE A 1 -2.47 11.98 10.30
C ILE A 1 -3.26 11.00 11.18
N LYS A 2 -2.62 10.10 11.96
CA LYS A 2 -3.29 9.07 12.80
C LYS A 2 -4.45 9.61 13.66
N ALA A 3 -4.21 10.65 14.46
CA ALA A 3 -5.22 11.23 15.34
C ALA A 3 -6.41 11.85 14.57
N ALA A 4 -6.13 12.66 13.54
CA ALA A 4 -7.15 13.31 12.72
C ALA A 4 -8.00 12.30 11.95
N GLY A 5 -7.36 11.31 11.30
CA GLY A 5 -8.06 10.24 10.59
C GLY A 5 -8.93 9.39 11.51
N SER A 6 -8.41 9.03 12.69
CA SER A 6 -9.19 8.29 13.70
C SER A 6 -10.42 9.08 14.16
N SER A 7 -10.26 10.38 14.46
CA SER A 7 -11.35 11.25 14.87
C SER A 7 -12.43 11.39 13.80
N LEU A 8 -12.03 11.48 12.52
CA LEU A 8 -12.98 11.52 11.41
C LEU A 8 -13.77 10.21 11.32
N LEU A 9 -13.11 9.06 11.37
CA LEU A 9 -13.79 7.74 11.32
C LEU A 9 -14.72 7.49 12.50
N ASP A 10 -14.37 8.01 13.68
CA ASP A 10 -15.23 7.95 14.85
C ASP A 10 -16.52 8.76 14.65
N GLN A 11 -16.50 9.82 13.82
CA GLN A 11 -17.65 10.65 13.48
C GLN A 11 -18.49 10.09 12.32
N ILE A 12 -17.85 9.63 11.25
CA ILE A 12 -18.55 9.26 10.00
C ILE A 12 -18.90 7.76 9.91
N GLY A 13 -18.32 6.93 10.78
CA GLY A 13 -18.55 5.49 10.79
C GLY A 13 -17.67 4.72 9.79
N PRO A 14 -18.07 3.48 9.43
CA PRO A 14 -17.26 2.62 8.57
C PRO A 14 -17.14 3.15 7.13
N VAL A 15 -15.94 3.03 6.54
CA VAL A 15 -15.64 3.51 5.19
C VAL A 15 -14.83 2.51 4.36
N ILE A 16 -14.81 2.71 3.05
CA ILE A 16 -13.73 2.24 2.18
C ILE A 16 -12.73 3.40 2.07
N LEU A 17 -11.46 3.13 2.35
CA LEU A 17 -10.44 4.17 2.37
C LEU A 17 -9.68 4.18 1.04
N LEU A 18 -9.68 5.33 0.36
CA LEU A 18 -8.91 5.53 -0.87
C LEU A 18 -7.70 6.43 -0.58
N SER A 19 -6.52 6.01 -1.03
CA SER A 19 -5.28 6.79 -0.95
C SER A 19 -4.54 6.81 -2.28
N HIS A 20 -3.73 7.84 -2.49
CA HIS A 20 -2.90 8.00 -3.69
C HIS A 20 -1.48 8.50 -3.34
N SER A 21 -0.46 7.97 -3.99
CA SER A 21 0.91 8.49 -3.93
C SER A 21 1.44 8.62 -2.51
N GLN A 22 1.94 9.80 -2.13
CA GLN A 22 2.44 10.12 -0.80
C GLN A 22 1.47 9.77 0.34
N SER A 23 0.16 9.76 0.08
CA SER A 23 -0.84 9.41 1.09
C SER A 23 -1.04 7.91 1.32
N GLY A 24 -0.44 7.03 0.50
CA GLY A 24 -0.50 5.57 0.68
C GLY A 24 -0.23 5.12 2.12
N PRO A 25 0.92 5.48 2.73
CA PRO A 25 1.23 5.23 4.13
C PRO A 25 0.17 5.71 5.12
N PHE A 26 -0.57 6.77 4.81
CA PHE A 26 -1.61 7.26 5.69
C PHE A 26 -2.78 6.29 5.77
N GLY A 27 -3.10 5.58 4.68
CA GLY A 27 -4.12 4.55 4.69
C GLY A 27 -3.80 3.41 5.64
N TRP A 28 -2.56 2.93 5.63
CA TRP A 28 -2.09 1.89 6.55
C TRP A 28 -2.18 2.35 8.01
N VAL A 29 -1.73 3.59 8.30
CA VAL A 29 -1.74 4.16 9.65
C VAL A 29 -3.16 4.38 10.19
N ILE A 30 -4.08 4.84 9.35
CA ILE A 30 -5.47 5.06 9.74
C ILE A 30 -6.16 3.72 9.97
N ALA A 31 -5.94 2.75 9.07
CA ALA A 31 -6.49 1.40 9.20
C ALA A 31 -5.98 0.68 10.44
N ASP A 32 -4.68 0.76 10.74
CA ASP A 32 -4.11 0.23 11.98
C ASP A 32 -4.74 0.85 13.24
N ALA A 33 -5.10 2.14 13.19
CA ALA A 33 -5.65 2.86 14.33
C ALA A 33 -7.15 2.58 14.57
N ARG A 34 -7.90 2.28 13.52
CA ARG A 34 -9.36 2.04 13.54
C ARG A 34 -9.74 0.87 12.62
N PRO A 35 -9.22 -0.34 12.86
CA PRO A 35 -9.40 -1.45 11.93
C PRO A 35 -10.87 -1.82 11.73
N SER A 36 -11.68 -1.76 12.80
CA SER A 36 -13.12 -2.03 12.74
C SER A 36 -13.96 -1.00 11.96
N LYS A 37 -13.36 0.14 11.59
CA LYS A 37 -14.00 1.19 10.77
C LYS A 37 -13.60 1.13 9.30
N ILE A 38 -12.64 0.27 8.93
CA ILE A 38 -12.23 0.13 7.53
C ILE A 38 -12.85 -1.14 6.96
N LYS A 39 -13.62 -0.98 5.88
CA LYS A 39 -14.22 -2.09 5.13
C LYS A 39 -13.27 -2.65 4.08
N ALA A 40 -12.52 -1.77 3.42
CA ALA A 40 -11.50 -2.11 2.44
C ALA A 40 -10.59 -0.89 2.21
N ILE A 41 -9.45 -1.11 1.56
CA ILE A 41 -8.54 -0.04 1.14
C ILE A 41 -8.33 -0.14 -0.38
N VAL A 42 -8.41 0.99 -1.07
CA VAL A 42 -7.97 1.15 -2.46
C VAL A 42 -6.79 2.11 -2.47
N SER A 43 -5.60 1.61 -2.80
CA SER A 43 -4.37 2.40 -2.82
C SER A 43 -3.85 2.53 -4.25
N ILE A 44 -3.91 3.74 -4.80
CA ILE A 44 -3.43 4.04 -6.14
C ILE A 44 -1.97 4.49 -6.04
N GLU A 45 -1.05 3.68 -6.55
CA GLU A 45 0.38 3.97 -6.60
C GLU A 45 0.94 4.56 -5.30
N PRO A 46 0.90 3.83 -4.16
CA PRO A 46 1.36 4.35 -2.90
C PRO A 46 2.87 4.62 -2.91
N ILE A 47 3.31 5.68 -2.24
CA ILE A 47 4.74 5.94 -2.06
C ILE A 47 5.42 4.74 -1.37
N GLY A 48 6.54 4.33 -1.95
CA GLY A 48 7.34 3.20 -1.52
C GLY A 48 8.75 3.30 -2.10
N PRO A 49 9.48 2.17 -2.18
CA PRO A 49 9.19 0.86 -1.57
C PRO A 49 9.35 0.89 -0.03
N PRO A 50 9.20 -0.26 0.66
CA PRO A 50 9.48 -0.35 2.09
C PRO A 50 10.92 0.05 2.45
N PHE A 51 11.10 0.68 3.61
CA PHE A 51 12.40 1.02 4.24
C PHE A 51 13.33 2.01 3.51
N GLN A 52 13.03 2.39 2.28
CA GLN A 52 13.88 3.26 1.49
C GLN A 52 13.08 3.95 0.38
N ASN A 53 13.45 5.18 0.03
CA ASN A 53 12.98 5.83 -1.20
C ASN A 53 13.48 5.10 -2.45
N ALA A 54 12.81 5.37 -3.58
CA ALA A 54 13.24 4.94 -4.90
C ALA A 54 13.09 6.04 -5.96
N GLY A 55 13.67 5.77 -7.12
CA GLY A 55 13.61 6.58 -8.33
C GLY A 55 13.95 8.05 -8.09
N THR A 56 13.03 8.95 -8.40
CA THR A 56 13.20 10.42 -8.32
C THR A 56 13.38 10.92 -6.90
N LEU A 57 12.92 10.17 -5.89
CA LEU A 57 13.14 10.48 -4.48
C LEU A 57 14.50 9.96 -3.94
N GLY A 58 15.30 9.33 -4.81
CA GLY A 58 16.62 8.80 -4.48
C GLY A 58 16.55 7.55 -3.60
N THR A 59 17.65 7.23 -2.92
CA THR A 59 17.82 5.99 -2.14
C THR A 59 17.91 6.21 -0.63
N ALA A 60 17.49 7.38 -0.15
CA ALA A 60 17.51 7.68 1.28
C ALA A 60 16.61 6.72 2.08
N ALA A 61 17.04 6.35 3.29
CA ALA A 61 16.22 5.56 4.21
C ALA A 61 14.91 6.30 4.53
N ALA A 62 13.80 5.57 4.50
CA ALA A 62 12.46 6.10 4.76
C ALA A 62 11.57 4.97 5.27
N ARG A 63 10.40 5.25 5.81
CA ARG A 63 9.42 4.24 6.27
C ARG A 63 10.07 3.16 7.16
N PRO A 64 10.70 3.53 8.28
CA PRO A 64 11.42 2.61 9.15
C PRO A 64 10.55 1.45 9.67
N TRP A 65 9.22 1.61 9.71
CA TRP A 65 8.25 0.58 10.09
C TRP A 65 7.72 -0.18 8.87
N GLY A 66 8.61 -0.52 7.92
CA GLY A 66 8.25 -1.19 6.68
C GLY A 66 7.66 -0.23 5.66
N VAL A 67 6.37 0.03 5.78
CA VAL A 67 5.60 0.83 4.80
C VAL A 67 5.21 2.21 5.33
N THR A 68 5.62 2.56 6.55
CA THR A 68 5.20 3.81 7.22
C THR A 68 6.31 4.44 8.07
N GLU A 69 6.21 5.75 8.28
CA GLU A 69 7.01 6.49 9.27
C GLU A 69 6.50 6.30 10.70
N THR A 70 5.21 5.97 10.84
CA THR A 70 4.54 5.79 12.14
C THR A 70 4.52 4.31 12.50
N PRO A 71 4.79 3.92 13.76
CA PRO A 71 4.68 2.52 14.17
C PRO A 71 3.30 1.90 13.88
N LEU A 72 3.32 0.66 13.41
CA LEU A 72 2.14 -0.19 13.17
C LEU A 72 2.08 -1.35 14.18
N ALA A 73 0.90 -1.93 14.38
CA ALA A 73 0.74 -3.07 15.27
C ALA A 73 1.23 -4.37 14.60
N TYR A 74 2.42 -4.82 15.01
CA TYR A 74 3.00 -6.10 14.58
C TYR A 74 2.79 -7.21 15.61
N SER A 75 2.71 -8.46 15.13
CA SER A 75 2.83 -9.67 15.94
C SER A 75 3.85 -10.65 15.36
N PRO A 76 4.86 -11.11 16.13
CA PRO A 76 5.16 -10.63 17.48
C PRO A 76 5.53 -9.13 17.47
N PRO A 77 5.39 -8.41 18.59
CA PRO A 77 5.60 -6.96 18.64
C PRO A 77 6.96 -6.52 18.08
N ALA A 78 6.96 -5.47 17.27
CA ALA A 78 8.16 -4.72 16.89
C ALA A 78 8.25 -3.50 17.81
N LEU A 79 9.17 -3.51 18.77
CA LEU A 79 9.33 -2.40 19.73
C LEU A 79 10.14 -1.25 19.13
N THR A 80 11.01 -1.56 18.17
CA THR A 80 11.80 -0.59 17.40
C THR A 80 11.77 -0.96 15.91
N PRO A 81 12.06 -0.01 15.00
CA PRO A 81 12.20 -0.31 13.57
C PRO A 81 13.18 -1.46 13.25
N GLU A 82 14.28 -1.54 13.98
CA GLU A 82 15.35 -2.53 13.79
C GLU A 82 14.88 -3.95 14.16
N SER A 83 13.79 -4.06 14.93
CA SER A 83 13.17 -5.34 15.26
C SER A 83 12.52 -6.01 14.05
N ILE A 84 12.34 -5.28 12.93
CA ILE A 84 11.84 -5.80 11.66
C ILE A 84 13.05 -6.21 10.81
N LEU A 85 13.53 -7.43 11.05
CA LEU A 85 14.64 -8.01 10.31
C LEU A 85 14.27 -8.16 8.83
N ARG A 86 15.18 -7.74 7.96
CA ARG A 86 14.96 -7.64 6.52
C ARG A 86 16.21 -7.94 5.72
N THR A 87 16.04 -8.32 4.46
CA THR A 87 17.11 -8.55 3.51
C THR A 87 16.79 -7.91 2.17
N ILE A 88 17.83 -7.61 1.38
CA ILE A 88 17.67 -7.17 0.00
C ILE A 88 17.32 -8.41 -0.83
N VAL A 89 16.19 -8.37 -1.53
CA VAL A 89 15.79 -9.44 -2.46
C VAL A 89 15.94 -9.04 -3.93
N GLU A 90 16.07 -7.74 -4.18
CA GLU A 90 16.20 -7.17 -5.51
C GLU A 90 16.85 -5.79 -5.39
N SER A 91 17.71 -5.43 -6.33
CA SER A 91 18.28 -4.08 -6.40
C SER A 91 18.59 -3.73 -7.85
N VAL A 92 18.12 -2.57 -8.29
CA VAL A 92 18.36 -2.03 -9.63
C VAL A 92 18.92 -0.61 -9.47
N PRO A 93 20.26 -0.46 -9.36
CA PRO A 93 20.89 0.83 -9.07
C PRO A 93 20.59 1.90 -10.12
N SER A 94 20.45 1.53 -11.39
CA SER A 94 20.10 2.46 -12.48
C SER A 94 18.72 3.09 -12.33
N LEU A 95 17.84 2.50 -11.51
CA LEU A 95 16.51 3.01 -11.21
C LEU A 95 16.40 3.56 -9.77
N ASN A 96 17.52 3.72 -9.06
CA ASN A 96 17.55 4.06 -7.63
C ASN A 96 16.64 3.15 -6.79
N TYR A 97 16.52 1.87 -7.15
CA TYR A 97 15.56 0.96 -6.54
C TYR A 97 16.26 -0.17 -5.80
N THR A 98 15.82 -0.41 -4.56
CA THR A 98 16.21 -1.57 -3.74
C THR A 98 14.97 -2.10 -3.05
N CYS A 99 14.69 -3.38 -3.22
CA CYS A 99 13.60 -4.04 -2.53
C CYS A 99 14.09 -4.76 -1.27
N TRP A 100 13.62 -4.26 -0.14
CA TRP A 100 13.82 -4.87 1.17
C TRP A 100 12.57 -5.67 1.55
N GLN A 101 12.74 -6.95 1.88
CA GLN A 101 11.66 -7.82 2.38
C GLN A 101 12.01 -8.34 3.77
N PRO A 102 11.01 -8.56 4.65
CA PRO A 102 11.24 -9.15 5.95
C PRO A 102 11.79 -10.58 5.81
N ILE A 103 12.63 -10.97 6.75
CA ILE A 103 13.12 -12.36 6.83
C ILE A 103 12.01 -13.22 7.45
N GLU A 104 11.73 -14.39 6.85
CA GLU A 104 10.72 -15.30 7.37
C GLU A 104 11.21 -16.07 8.63
N PRO A 105 10.34 -16.30 9.64
CA PRO A 105 8.92 -15.91 9.68
C PRO A 105 8.74 -14.40 9.91
N ALA A 106 8.02 -13.73 9.00
CA ALA A 106 7.80 -12.30 9.05
C ALA A 106 6.80 -11.92 10.15
N ARG A 107 7.02 -10.77 10.79
CA ARG A 107 6.05 -10.17 11.71
C ARG A 107 4.77 -9.82 10.95
N LYS A 108 3.61 -10.05 11.55
CA LYS A 108 2.30 -9.84 10.93
C LYS A 108 1.68 -8.53 11.38
N LEU A 109 1.12 -7.76 10.44
CA LEU A 109 0.37 -6.52 10.70
C LEU A 109 -1.05 -6.87 11.16
N ILE A 110 -1.22 -7.15 12.45
CA ILE A 110 -2.43 -7.80 12.97
C ILE A 110 -3.71 -6.97 12.78
N ASN A 111 -3.62 -5.65 12.78
CA ASN A 111 -4.78 -4.77 12.56
C ASN A 111 -5.15 -4.65 11.08
N LEU A 112 -4.24 -4.96 10.15
CA LEU A 112 -4.52 -4.94 8.71
C LEU A 112 -4.85 -6.32 8.14
N ALA A 113 -4.55 -7.40 8.88
CA ALA A 113 -4.64 -8.78 8.41
C ALA A 113 -6.05 -9.24 7.98
N HIS A 114 -7.10 -8.48 8.31
CA HIS A 114 -8.49 -8.77 7.99
C HIS A 114 -9.13 -7.71 7.07
N ILE A 115 -8.35 -6.74 6.58
CA ILE A 115 -8.84 -5.65 5.75
C ILE A 115 -8.41 -5.93 4.30
N PRO A 116 -9.35 -6.19 3.37
CA PRO A 116 -9.03 -6.33 1.96
C PRO A 116 -8.36 -5.07 1.41
N VAL A 117 -7.27 -5.25 0.65
CA VAL A 117 -6.55 -4.15 0.01
C VAL A 117 -6.45 -4.39 -1.49
N LEU A 118 -6.88 -3.41 -2.28
CA LEU A 118 -6.54 -3.29 -3.68
C LEU A 118 -5.45 -2.24 -3.82
N MET A 119 -4.34 -2.61 -4.46
CA MET A 119 -3.31 -1.67 -4.86
C MET A 119 -3.23 -1.64 -6.38
N ILE A 120 -3.34 -0.45 -6.96
CA ILE A 120 -3.40 -0.24 -8.42
C ILE A 120 -2.14 0.49 -8.86
N THR A 121 -1.50 -0.02 -9.91
CA THR A 121 -0.33 0.60 -10.54
C THR A 121 -0.59 0.73 -12.04
N SER A 122 -0.21 1.85 -12.65
CA SER A 122 -0.25 1.97 -14.10
C SER A 122 1.08 1.51 -14.72
N GLU A 123 1.05 1.19 -16.01
CA GLU A 123 2.27 0.80 -16.73
C GLU A 123 3.27 1.95 -16.86
N SER A 124 2.77 3.20 -16.92
CA SER A 124 3.57 4.40 -17.16
C SER A 124 3.77 5.21 -15.88
N GLY A 125 4.72 4.77 -15.07
CA GLY A 125 5.04 5.43 -13.81
C GLY A 125 6.27 4.85 -13.16
N GLU A 126 6.94 5.64 -12.32
CA GLU A 126 8.07 5.15 -11.54
C GLU A 126 7.66 4.01 -10.60
N HIS A 127 6.42 4.06 -10.13
CA HIS A 127 5.74 3.05 -9.32
C HIS A 127 5.72 1.67 -9.97
N SER A 128 5.66 1.60 -11.30
CA SER A 128 5.68 0.33 -12.03
C SER A 128 6.96 -0.48 -11.79
N ASN A 129 8.04 0.18 -11.34
CA ASN A 129 9.33 -0.43 -10.99
C ASN A 129 9.40 -0.99 -9.56
N TYR A 130 8.63 -0.43 -8.60
CA TYR A 130 8.83 -0.74 -7.17
C TYR A 130 7.57 -1.09 -6.38
N ASP A 131 6.36 -0.82 -6.88
CA ASP A 131 5.13 -1.11 -6.14
C ASP A 131 4.99 -2.60 -5.81
N GLY A 132 5.49 -3.48 -6.69
CA GLY A 132 5.54 -4.92 -6.43
C GLY A 132 6.35 -5.28 -5.18
N CYS A 133 7.32 -4.47 -4.77
CA CYS A 133 8.01 -4.65 -3.48
C CYS A 133 7.08 -4.35 -2.29
N THR A 134 6.31 -3.26 -2.36
CA THR A 134 5.32 -2.88 -1.34
C THR A 134 4.23 -3.94 -1.21
N ALA A 135 3.70 -4.44 -2.34
CA ALA A 135 2.71 -5.51 -2.36
C ALA A 135 3.21 -6.78 -1.65
N ARG A 136 4.41 -7.24 -2.02
CA ARG A 136 5.02 -8.43 -1.41
C ARG A 136 5.27 -8.26 0.08
N TYR A 137 5.70 -7.07 0.51
CA TYR A 137 5.91 -6.77 1.93
C TYR A 137 4.60 -6.90 2.71
N LEU A 138 3.52 -6.26 2.22
CA LEU A 138 2.21 -6.30 2.85
C LEU A 138 1.67 -7.74 2.90
N ALA A 139 1.82 -8.51 1.82
CA ALA A 139 1.43 -9.92 1.77
C ALA A 139 2.21 -10.78 2.78
N GLN A 140 3.54 -10.63 2.86
CA GLN A 140 4.36 -11.32 3.87
C GLN A 140 3.99 -10.92 5.30
N ALA A 141 3.59 -9.66 5.49
CA ALA A 141 3.05 -9.17 6.76
C ALA A 141 1.60 -9.63 7.03
N GLY A 142 1.01 -10.48 6.19
CA GLY A 142 -0.31 -11.08 6.39
C GLY A 142 -1.48 -10.19 5.99
N VAL A 143 -1.26 -9.12 5.23
CA VAL A 143 -2.33 -8.27 4.69
C VAL A 143 -2.92 -8.93 3.44
N PRO A 144 -4.26 -9.05 3.33
CA PRO A 144 -4.91 -9.62 2.15
C PRO A 144 -4.92 -8.57 1.03
N ILE A 145 -3.79 -8.43 0.36
CA ILE A 145 -3.55 -7.47 -0.72
C ILE A 145 -3.63 -8.12 -2.11
N GLN A 146 -4.36 -7.47 -3.01
CA GLN A 146 -4.28 -7.67 -4.44
C GLN A 146 -3.52 -6.50 -5.05
N HIS A 147 -2.41 -6.78 -5.74
CA HIS A 147 -1.73 -5.81 -6.59
C HIS A 147 -2.20 -6.03 -8.03
N LEU A 148 -2.82 -5.01 -8.62
CA LEU A 148 -3.30 -5.02 -10.00
C LEU A 148 -2.53 -3.97 -10.79
N ARG A 149 -1.93 -4.40 -11.90
CA ARG A 149 -1.38 -3.49 -12.90
C ARG A 149 -2.44 -3.27 -13.98
N LEU A 150 -2.67 -2.04 -14.40
CA LEU A 150 -3.75 -1.73 -15.35
C LEU A 150 -3.58 -2.47 -16.69
N GLU A 151 -2.35 -2.64 -17.16
CA GLU A 151 -2.06 -3.35 -18.40
C GLU A 151 -2.39 -4.84 -18.33
N ASP A 152 -2.42 -5.45 -17.13
CA ASP A 152 -2.78 -6.85 -16.94
C ASP A 152 -4.28 -7.09 -17.21
N VAL A 153 -5.08 -6.02 -17.17
CA VAL A 153 -6.53 -6.03 -17.48
C VAL A 153 -6.86 -5.30 -18.78
N GLY A 154 -5.86 -4.99 -19.60
CA GLY A 154 -6.04 -4.37 -20.92
C GLY A 154 -6.28 -2.85 -20.91
N ILE A 155 -6.09 -2.19 -19.76
CA ILE A 155 -6.18 -0.74 -19.64
C ILE A 155 -4.78 -0.15 -19.80
N HIS A 156 -4.59 0.67 -20.84
CA HIS A 156 -3.29 1.16 -21.27
C HIS A 156 -3.21 2.69 -21.35
N GLY A 157 -1.99 3.21 -21.34
CA GLY A 157 -1.67 4.63 -21.53
C GLY A 157 -1.81 5.48 -20.27
N ASN A 158 -2.12 4.88 -19.12
CA ASN A 158 -2.34 5.61 -17.88
C ASN A 158 -1.06 5.99 -17.15
N GLY A 159 -1.01 7.19 -16.61
CA GLY A 159 0.06 7.68 -15.75
C GLY A 159 -0.27 7.63 -14.26
N HIS A 160 0.63 8.21 -13.45
CA HIS A 160 0.50 8.30 -11.99
C HIS A 160 -0.81 8.94 -11.51
N MET A 161 -1.38 9.83 -12.33
CA MET A 161 -2.61 10.56 -12.02
C MET A 161 -3.82 9.94 -12.74
N MET A 162 -3.86 8.62 -12.92
CA MET A 162 -4.87 7.87 -13.68
C MET A 162 -6.34 8.25 -13.39
N PHE A 163 -6.64 8.70 -12.16
CA PHE A 163 -7.98 9.15 -11.76
C PHE A 163 -8.38 10.54 -12.32
N MET A 164 -7.44 11.30 -12.88
CA MET A 164 -7.68 12.57 -13.59
C MET A 164 -7.58 12.43 -15.11
N GLU A 165 -7.27 11.23 -15.61
CA GLU A 165 -7.04 11.00 -17.03
C GLU A 165 -8.35 10.67 -17.78
N LYS A 166 -8.28 10.70 -19.12
CA LYS A 166 -9.46 10.63 -20.00
C LYS A 166 -10.31 9.39 -19.79
N ASN A 167 -9.70 8.28 -19.40
CA ASN A 167 -10.34 6.99 -19.15
C ASN A 167 -10.47 6.66 -17.65
N SER A 168 -10.41 7.66 -16.77
CA SER A 168 -10.63 7.46 -15.32
C SER A 168 -11.94 6.72 -15.00
N ALA A 169 -13.00 6.95 -15.79
CA ALA A 169 -14.28 6.24 -15.64
C ALA A 169 -14.16 4.73 -15.99
N GLU A 170 -13.34 4.36 -16.98
CA GLU A 170 -13.06 2.96 -17.34
C GLU A 170 -12.39 2.24 -16.17
N ILE A 171 -11.36 2.86 -15.57
CA ILE A 171 -10.66 2.31 -14.39
C ILE A 171 -11.64 2.09 -13.22
N VAL A 172 -12.55 3.04 -12.98
CA VAL A 172 -13.56 2.89 -11.92
C VAL A 172 -14.50 1.72 -12.22
N GLN A 173 -15.06 1.66 -13.44
CA GLN A 173 -16.08 0.69 -13.83
C GLN A 173 -15.55 -0.73 -13.99
N GLU A 174 -14.31 -0.88 -14.48
CA GLU A 174 -13.75 -2.19 -14.82
C GLU A 174 -12.87 -2.75 -13.70
N VAL A 175 -12.32 -1.89 -12.82
CA VAL A 175 -11.40 -2.31 -11.77
C VAL A 175 -11.96 -2.04 -10.37
N VAL A 176 -12.19 -0.77 -10.03
CA VAL A 176 -12.43 -0.37 -8.64
C VAL A 176 -13.81 -0.83 -8.15
N GLU A 177 -14.88 -0.54 -8.89
CA GLU A 177 -16.25 -0.92 -8.52
C GLU A 177 -16.43 -2.44 -8.43
N PRO A 178 -16.06 -3.25 -9.46
CA PRO A 178 -16.21 -4.70 -9.39
C PRO A 178 -15.46 -5.30 -8.20
N TRP A 179 -14.25 -4.80 -7.93
CA TRP A 179 -13.47 -5.27 -6.80
C TRP A 179 -14.13 -4.95 -5.45
N ILE A 180 -14.64 -3.72 -5.27
CA ILE A 180 -15.37 -3.31 -4.06
C ILE A 180 -16.63 -4.18 -3.86
N PHE A 181 -17.41 -4.42 -4.92
CA PHE A 181 -18.60 -5.25 -4.85
C PHE A 181 -18.30 -6.72 -4.53
N ALA A 182 -17.13 -7.23 -4.90
CA ALA A 182 -16.71 -8.57 -4.52
C ALA A 182 -16.45 -8.67 -3.00
N GLN A 183 -15.91 -7.61 -2.37
CA GLN A 183 -15.62 -7.61 -0.93
C GLN A 183 -16.88 -7.54 -0.05
N SER A 184 -17.99 -6.99 -0.56
CA SER A 184 -19.24 -6.89 0.21
C SER A 184 -20.04 -8.19 0.28
N LYS A 185 -19.67 -9.19 -0.51
CA LYS A 185 -20.31 -10.52 -0.57
C LYS A 185 -19.56 -11.60 0.22
N ALA A 186 -18.37 -11.29 0.73
CA ALA A 186 -17.53 -12.16 1.55
C ALA A 186 -17.75 -11.90 3.05
#